data_AF-A0A2N3DWZ1-F1
#
_entry.id   AF-A0A2N3DWZ1-F1
#
_cell.length_a   1.000
_cell.length_b   1.000
_cell.length_c   1.000
_cell.angle_alpha   90.00
_cell.angle_beta   90.00
_cell.angle_gamma   90.00
#
_symmetry.space_group_name_H-M   'P 1'
#
loop_
_entity.id
_entity.type
_entity.pdbx_description
1 polymer ?
#
loop_
_entity_poly.entity_id
_entity_poly.type
_entity_poly.pdbx_seq_one_letter_code
_entity_poly.pdbx_strand_id
1 'polypeptide(L)'
;MMATRTDSWNEGGRLLVLLMAALLVMSAIVLGIAGTDEDGTRMLIRATARSSLLLFVAAFAASSLVRLRPAPTTRWAIRNRRWLGLGFAFSHLIHLIAILWLIGAHDFQPPMRSIVGGGIGYVLIALLAATSFDAAVRKLGARNWKRLHKFGVWYIWLIFLFSYGGRAAADPLYLPPTLLLVAAAAIRFVPARKKTISPT
;
A
#
# COMPACT_ATOMS: atom_id res chain seq x y z
N MET A 1 29.50 -11.94 -23.00
CA MET A 1 29.29 -12.48 -21.65
C MET A 1 27.92 -12.02 -21.15
N MET A 2 26.90 -12.84 -21.38
CA MET A 2 25.50 -12.53 -21.07
C MET A 2 25.30 -12.83 -19.58
N ALA A 3 25.24 -11.80 -18.74
CA ALA A 3 24.95 -11.99 -17.32
C ALA A 3 23.59 -12.69 -17.20
N THR A 4 23.62 -13.93 -16.71
CA THR A 4 22.41 -14.68 -16.36
C THR A 4 21.68 -13.85 -15.32
N ARG A 5 20.53 -13.29 -15.71
CA ARG A 5 19.61 -12.65 -14.77
C ARG A 5 19.12 -13.75 -13.85
N THR A 6 19.72 -13.87 -12.67
CA THR A 6 19.17 -14.72 -11.63
C THR A 6 17.88 -14.05 -11.19
N ASP A 7 16.74 -14.57 -11.67
CA ASP A 7 15.43 -14.14 -11.19
C ASP A 7 15.33 -14.54 -9.71
N SER A 8 15.76 -13.63 -8.84
CA SER A 8 15.73 -13.84 -7.40
C SER A 8 14.28 -13.95 -6.93
N TRP A 9 14.03 -14.83 -5.95
CA TRP A 9 12.69 -15.13 -5.45
C TRP A 9 11.91 -13.90 -4.94
N ASN A 10 12.63 -12.82 -4.62
CA ASN A 10 12.11 -11.56 -4.10
C ASN A 10 11.89 -10.47 -5.18
N GLU A 11 11.79 -10.82 -6.47
CA GLU A 11 11.50 -9.88 -7.55
C GLU A 11 10.34 -10.34 -8.45
N GLY A 12 9.74 -9.40 -9.18
CA GLY A 12 8.79 -9.73 -10.24
C GLY A 12 7.46 -10.29 -9.73
N GLY A 13 6.82 -11.13 -10.56
CA GLY A 13 5.57 -11.81 -10.19
C GLY A 13 5.74 -12.79 -9.01
N ARG A 14 6.93 -13.36 -8.81
CA ARG A 14 7.22 -14.25 -7.67
C ARG A 14 7.08 -13.51 -6.34
N LEU A 15 7.59 -12.28 -6.28
CA LEU A 15 7.38 -11.41 -5.11
C LEU A 15 5.89 -11.21 -4.81
N LEU A 16 5.06 -10.97 -5.83
CA LEU A 16 3.62 -10.82 -5.62
C LEU A 16 3.00 -12.09 -5.03
N VAL A 17 3.34 -13.27 -5.55
CA VAL A 17 2.86 -14.55 -5.00
C VAL A 17 3.28 -14.71 -3.53
N LEU A 18 4.54 -14.40 -3.19
CA LEU A 18 5.01 -14.45 -1.81
C LEU A 18 4.27 -13.46 -0.90
N LEU A 19 4.02 -12.24 -1.37
CA LEU A 19 3.25 -11.26 -0.62
C LEU A 19 1.81 -11.73 -0.39
N MET A 20 1.15 -12.27 -1.41
CA MET A 20 -0.21 -12.82 -1.30
C MET A 20 -0.26 -13.99 -0.32
N ALA A 21 0.69 -14.93 -0.43
CA ALA A 21 0.80 -16.06 0.49
C ALA A 21 1.02 -15.60 1.94
N ALA A 22 1.94 -14.66 2.16
CA ALA A 22 2.20 -14.10 3.49
C ALA A 22 0.97 -13.41 4.08
N LEU A 23 0.20 -12.68 3.27
CA LEU A 23 -1.03 -12.02 3.70
C LEU A 23 -2.14 -13.02 4.05
N LEU A 24 -2.27 -14.10 3.28
CA LEU A 24 -3.21 -15.19 3.57
C LEU A 24 -2.82 -15.94 4.84
N VAL A 25 -1.54 -16.29 5.00
CA VAL A 25 -1.01 -16.94 6.22
C VAL A 25 -1.23 -16.05 7.44
N MET A 26 -0.92 -14.75 7.35
CA MET A 26 -1.19 -13.79 8.43
C MET A 26 -2.69 -13.77 8.78
N SER A 27 -3.56 -13.73 7.77
CA SER A 27 -5.02 -13.73 8.00
C SER A 27 -5.50 -15.01 8.68
N ALA A 28 -5.00 -16.17 8.25
CA ALA A 28 -5.31 -17.46 8.86
C ALA A 28 -4.82 -17.55 10.31
N ILE A 29 -3.60 -17.07 10.60
CA ILE A 29 -3.06 -17.03 11.97
C ILE A 29 -3.92 -16.13 12.86
N VAL A 30 -4.27 -14.93 12.38
CA VAL A 30 -5.11 -13.98 13.13
C VAL A 30 -6.46 -14.60 13.49
N LEU A 31 -7.15 -15.21 12.52
CA LEU A 31 -8.45 -15.85 12.77
C LEU A 31 -8.32 -17.15 13.58
N GLY A 32 -7.23 -17.90 13.42
CA GLY A 32 -6.97 -19.10 14.20
C GLY A 32 -6.70 -18.82 15.68
N ILE A 33 -6.15 -17.64 16.00
CA ILE A 33 -5.86 -17.23 17.38
C ILE A 33 -7.03 -16.47 18.02
N ALA A 34 -7.61 -15.49 17.32
CA ALA A 34 -8.67 -14.65 17.87
C ALA A 34 -10.09 -15.11 17.52
N GLY A 35 -10.24 -16.17 16.74
CA GLY A 35 -11.54 -16.63 16.27
C GLY A 35 -12.10 -15.83 15.09
N THR A 36 -13.33 -16.18 14.73
CA THR A 36 -14.10 -15.56 13.63
C THR A 36 -15.31 -14.79 14.13
N ASP A 37 -15.33 -14.45 15.42
CA ASP A 37 -16.33 -13.56 16.00
C ASP A 37 -16.01 -12.09 15.69
N GLU A 38 -16.75 -11.17 16.31
CA GLU A 38 -16.59 -9.75 16.07
C GLU A 38 -15.16 -9.27 16.40
N ASP A 39 -14.60 -9.72 17.53
CA ASP A 39 -13.28 -9.30 17.98
C ASP A 39 -12.16 -9.84 17.09
N GLY A 40 -12.26 -11.10 16.69
CA GLY A 40 -11.36 -11.71 15.70
C GLY A 40 -11.42 -11.00 14.34
N THR A 41 -12.62 -10.68 13.87
CA THR A 41 -12.82 -9.91 12.63
C THR A 41 -12.23 -8.51 12.73
N ARG A 42 -12.44 -7.79 13.84
CA ARG A 42 -11.82 -6.48 14.10
C ARG A 42 -10.30 -6.59 14.19
N MET A 43 -9.76 -7.69 14.72
CA MET A 43 -8.31 -7.93 14.73
C MET A 43 -7.76 -8.12 13.31
N LEU A 44 -8.45 -8.87 12.46
CA LEU A 44 -8.09 -9.03 11.05
C LEU A 44 -8.13 -7.70 10.28
N ILE A 45 -9.16 -6.88 10.53
CA ILE A 45 -9.25 -5.52 9.98
C ILE A 45 -8.04 -4.67 10.38
N ARG A 46 -7.64 -4.69 11.66
CA ARG A 46 -6.44 -3.95 12.12
C ARG A 46 -5.15 -4.48 11.49
N ALA A 47 -4.99 -5.80 11.42
CA ALA A 47 -3.80 -6.43 10.85
C ALA A 47 -3.64 -6.12 9.35
N THR A 48 -4.72 -6.29 8.58
CA THR A 48 -4.76 -5.97 7.16
C THR A 48 -4.61 -4.49 6.87
N ALA A 49 -5.13 -3.59 7.72
CA ALA A 49 -4.91 -2.15 7.60
C ALA A 49 -3.42 -1.77 7.76
N ARG A 50 -2.71 -2.42 8.70
CA ARG A 50 -1.28 -2.19 8.96
C ARG A 50 -0.41 -2.74 7.83
N SER A 51 -0.64 -3.99 7.39
CA SER A 51 0.10 -4.57 6.26
C SER A 51 -0.10 -3.76 4.97
N SER A 52 -1.33 -3.32 4.73
CA SER A 52 -1.65 -2.46 3.59
C SER A 52 -0.93 -1.12 3.65
N LEU A 53 -0.90 -0.48 4.82
CA LEU A 53 -0.17 0.76 5.01
C LEU A 53 1.31 0.59 4.67
N LEU A 54 1.96 -0.47 5.16
CA LEU A 54 3.36 -0.74 4.90
C LEU A 54 3.65 -0.95 3.40
N LEU A 55 2.83 -1.76 2.73
CA LEU A 55 2.96 -2.01 1.29
C LEU A 55 2.70 -0.75 0.46
N PHE A 56 1.67 0.02 0.83
CA PHE A 56 1.34 1.30 0.21
C PHE A 56 2.50 2.28 0.36
N VAL A 57 3.01 2.50 1.58
CA VAL A 57 4.12 3.42 1.85
C VAL A 57 5.37 2.98 1.09
N ALA A 58 5.68 1.69 1.05
CA ALA A 58 6.82 1.18 0.28
C ALA A 58 6.69 1.53 -1.22
N ALA A 59 5.53 1.29 -1.83
CA ALA A 59 5.28 1.63 -3.24
C ALA A 59 5.19 3.16 -3.49
N PHE A 60 4.64 3.90 -2.53
CA PHE A 60 4.45 5.35 -2.60
C PHE A 60 5.78 6.09 -2.41
N ALA A 61 6.64 5.68 -1.48
CA ALA A 61 7.91 6.33 -1.19
C ALA A 61 9.03 5.94 -2.15
N ALA A 62 8.93 4.80 -2.84
CA ALA A 62 10.01 4.21 -3.64
C ALA A 62 10.77 5.19 -4.55
N SER A 63 10.06 6.01 -5.33
CA SER A 63 10.69 6.95 -6.27
C SER A 63 11.44 8.09 -5.57
N SER A 64 10.97 8.52 -4.40
CA SER A 64 11.61 9.60 -3.63
C SER A 64 12.79 9.06 -2.84
N LEU A 65 12.67 7.87 -2.27
CA LEU A 65 13.75 7.20 -1.54
C LEU A 65 14.96 6.94 -2.43
N VAL A 66 14.77 6.36 -3.61
CA VAL A 66 15.89 6.09 -4.53
C VAL A 66 16.52 7.39 -5.05
N ARG A 67 15.74 8.47 -5.20
CA ARG A 67 16.23 9.79 -5.58
C ARG A 67 17.09 10.44 -4.49
N LEU A 68 16.67 10.31 -3.22
CA LEU A 68 17.34 10.97 -2.09
C LEU A 68 18.53 10.17 -1.55
N ARG A 69 18.42 8.83 -1.48
CA ARG A 69 19.48 7.93 -1.00
C ARG A 69 19.55 6.66 -1.87
N PRO A 70 20.28 6.69 -2.99
CA PRO A 70 20.44 5.53 -3.86
C PRO A 70 21.19 4.39 -3.15
N ALA A 71 20.46 3.42 -2.60
CA ALA A 71 20.99 2.23 -1.94
C ALA A 71 20.35 0.95 -2.52
N PRO A 72 20.94 -0.26 -2.33
CA PRO A 72 20.39 -1.52 -2.86
C PRO A 72 18.90 -1.72 -2.52
N THR A 73 18.51 -1.41 -1.28
CA THR A 73 17.11 -1.50 -0.81
C THR A 73 16.17 -0.55 -1.55
N THR A 74 16.55 0.72 -1.73
CA THR A 74 15.73 1.70 -2.46
C THR A 74 15.63 1.38 -3.96
N ARG A 75 16.68 0.81 -4.56
CA ARG A 75 16.68 0.32 -5.94
C ARG A 75 15.77 -0.90 -6.10
N TRP A 76 15.81 -1.82 -5.14
CA TRP A 76 14.88 -2.94 -5.09
C TRP A 76 13.43 -2.47 -4.98
N ALA A 77 13.15 -1.51 -4.10
CA ALA A 77 11.79 -0.98 -3.90
C ALA A 77 11.24 -0.31 -5.17
N ILE A 78 12.04 0.49 -5.89
CA ILE A 78 11.57 1.11 -7.14
C ILE A 78 11.39 0.10 -8.27
N ARG A 79 12.26 -0.93 -8.39
CA ARG A 79 12.11 -2.03 -9.36
C ARG A 79 10.84 -2.84 -9.10
N ASN A 80 10.50 -3.06 -7.83
CA ASN A 80 9.34 -3.84 -7.42
C ASN A 80 8.10 -3.01 -7.08
N ARG A 81 8.11 -1.69 -7.37
CA ARG A 81 7.03 -0.77 -7.00
C ARG A 81 5.65 -1.23 -7.47
N ARG A 82 5.56 -1.81 -8.67
CA ARG A 82 4.33 -2.39 -9.23
C ARG A 82 3.82 -3.53 -8.36
N TRP A 83 4.70 -4.46 -8.00
CA TRP A 83 4.36 -5.66 -7.22
C TRP A 83 4.01 -5.31 -5.77
N LEU A 84 4.70 -4.33 -5.17
CA LEU A 84 4.33 -3.77 -3.86
C LEU A 84 2.94 -3.13 -3.89
N GLY A 85 2.61 -2.38 -4.95
CA GLY A 85 1.29 -1.79 -5.14
C GLY A 85 0.18 -2.82 -5.32
N LEU A 86 0.45 -3.91 -6.05
CA LEU A 86 -0.49 -5.02 -6.20
C LEU A 86 -0.67 -5.82 -4.90
N GLY A 87 0.41 -6.03 -4.14
CA GLY A 87 0.33 -6.62 -2.80
C GLY A 87 -0.49 -5.76 -1.84
N PHE A 88 -0.34 -4.43 -1.90
CA PHE A 88 -1.21 -3.49 -1.17
C PHE A 88 -2.69 -3.69 -1.57
N ALA A 89 -2.99 -3.73 -2.87
CA ALA A 89 -4.37 -3.91 -3.34
C ALA A 89 -4.97 -5.24 -2.85
N PHE A 90 -4.19 -6.33 -2.87
CA PHE A 90 -4.62 -7.62 -2.35
C PHE A 90 -4.84 -7.59 -0.83
N SER A 91 -3.94 -6.97 -0.07
CA SER A 91 -4.13 -6.78 1.38
C SER A 91 -5.38 -5.97 1.68
N HIS A 92 -5.70 -4.95 0.86
CA HIS A 92 -6.93 -4.17 1.02
C HIS A 92 -8.18 -4.93 0.58
N LEU A 93 -8.08 -5.88 -0.34
CA LEU A 93 -9.19 -6.76 -0.68
C LEU A 93 -9.56 -7.64 0.53
N ILE A 94 -8.58 -8.23 1.20
CA ILE A 94 -8.84 -8.99 2.45
C ILE A 94 -9.45 -8.05 3.51
N HIS A 95 -8.92 -6.83 3.64
CA HIS A 95 -9.47 -5.80 4.52
C HIS A 95 -10.96 -5.50 4.21
N LEU A 96 -11.32 -5.37 2.93
CA LEU A 96 -12.70 -5.15 2.49
C LEU A 96 -13.59 -6.32 2.87
N ILE A 97 -13.16 -7.54 2.58
CA ILE A 97 -13.91 -8.75 2.91
C ILE A 97 -14.17 -8.81 4.42
N ALA A 98 -13.16 -8.51 5.25
CA ALA A 98 -13.34 -8.47 6.70
C ALA A 98 -14.30 -7.37 7.17
N ILE A 99 -14.29 -6.19 6.54
CA ILE A 99 -15.27 -5.12 6.82
C ILE A 99 -16.69 -5.57 6.43
N LEU A 100 -16.86 -6.17 5.24
CA LEU A 100 -18.15 -6.65 4.78
C LEU A 100 -18.68 -7.78 5.68
N TRP A 101 -17.80 -8.67 6.15
CA TRP A 101 -18.14 -9.65 7.18
C TRP A 101 -18.61 -8.95 8.45
N LEU A 102 -17.86 -7.97 8.96
CA LEU A 102 -18.24 -7.23 10.16
C LEU A 102 -19.64 -6.58 10.05
N ILE A 103 -19.95 -6.00 8.88
CA ILE A 103 -21.27 -5.41 8.60
C ILE A 103 -22.36 -6.47 8.55
N GLY A 104 -22.12 -7.59 7.87
CA GLY A 104 -23.14 -8.60 7.58
C GLY A 104 -23.39 -9.62 8.68
N ALA A 105 -22.39 -9.94 9.51
CA ALA A 105 -22.50 -11.00 10.52
C ALA A 105 -22.49 -10.49 11.97
N HIS A 106 -22.14 -9.22 12.19
CA HIS A 106 -22.00 -8.63 13.53
C HIS A 106 -22.73 -7.28 13.65
N ASP A 107 -23.72 -7.03 12.78
CA ASP A 107 -24.59 -5.83 12.78
C ASP A 107 -23.85 -4.48 12.87
N PHE A 108 -22.59 -4.43 12.43
CA PHE A 108 -21.80 -3.21 12.51
C PHE A 108 -22.28 -2.17 11.50
N GLN A 109 -22.63 -0.98 12.00
CA GLN A 109 -23.08 0.15 11.17
C GLN A 109 -21.95 1.19 11.00
N PRO A 110 -21.21 1.18 9.88
CA PRO A 110 -20.17 2.17 9.64
C PRO A 110 -20.77 3.57 9.45
N PRO A 111 -20.12 4.63 9.95
CA PRO A 111 -20.61 5.99 9.74
C PRO A 111 -20.53 6.37 8.26
N MET A 112 -21.47 7.18 7.78
CA MET A 112 -21.58 7.59 6.37
C MET A 112 -20.26 8.09 5.77
N ARG A 113 -19.47 8.86 6.53
CA ARG A 113 -18.15 9.33 6.11
C ARG A 113 -17.18 8.21 5.73
N SER A 114 -17.24 7.08 6.44
CA SER A 114 -16.40 5.90 6.18
C SER A 114 -16.89 5.13 4.97
N ILE A 115 -18.21 5.06 4.77
CA ILE A 115 -18.81 4.45 3.58
C ILE A 115 -18.38 5.22 2.32
N VAL A 116 -18.61 6.54 2.30
CA VAL A 116 -18.30 7.37 1.13
C VAL A 116 -16.79 7.45 0.90
N GLY A 117 -16.03 7.85 1.92
CA GLY A 117 -14.58 8.04 1.79
C GLY A 117 -13.85 6.74 1.49
N GLY A 118 -14.18 5.67 2.22
CA GLY A 118 -13.62 4.33 2.04
C GLY A 118 -14.05 3.68 0.75
N GLY A 119 -15.35 3.77 0.38
CA GLY A 119 -15.89 3.24 -0.86
C GLY A 119 -15.22 3.83 -2.11
N ILE A 120 -15.06 5.15 -2.17
CA ILE A 120 -14.28 5.80 -3.24
C ILE A 120 -12.83 5.30 -3.22
N GLY A 121 -12.25 5.11 -2.04
CA GLY A 121 -10.92 4.52 -1.88
C GLY A 121 -10.81 3.14 -2.53
N TYR A 122 -11.79 2.26 -2.30
CA TYR A 122 -11.82 0.93 -2.89
C TYR A 122 -11.99 0.94 -4.41
N VAL A 123 -12.84 1.82 -4.94
CA VAL A 123 -12.96 2.02 -6.39
C VAL A 123 -11.63 2.43 -6.99
N LEU A 124 -10.93 3.38 -6.37
CA LEU A 124 -9.61 3.82 -6.84
C LEU A 124 -8.57 2.70 -6.73
N ILE A 125 -8.53 1.93 -5.64
CA ILE A 125 -7.62 0.79 -5.49
C ILE A 125 -7.85 -0.22 -6.62
N ALA A 126 -9.11 -0.56 -6.90
CA ALA A 126 -9.47 -1.48 -7.98
C ALA A 126 -9.02 -0.94 -9.35
N LEU A 127 -9.25 0.35 -9.63
CA LEU A 127 -8.80 0.98 -10.88
C LEU A 127 -7.28 0.97 -11.02
N LEU A 128 -6.54 1.29 -9.96
CA LEU A 128 -5.07 1.27 -9.97
C LEU A 128 -4.53 -0.15 -10.19
N ALA A 129 -5.11 -1.14 -9.52
CA ALA A 129 -4.73 -2.54 -9.70
C ALA A 129 -5.04 -3.03 -11.12
N ALA A 130 -6.24 -2.76 -11.62
CA ALA A 130 -6.68 -3.12 -12.97
C ALA A 130 -5.89 -2.40 -14.08
N THR A 131 -5.21 -1.29 -13.76
CA THR A 131 -4.37 -0.57 -14.73
C THR A 131 -2.87 -0.73 -14.47
N SER A 132 -2.48 -1.72 -13.66
CA SER A 132 -1.09 -2.02 -13.31
C SER A 132 -0.40 -3.01 -14.26
N PHE A 133 -0.88 -3.21 -15.50
CA PHE A 133 -0.22 -4.06 -16.50
C PHE A 133 -0.02 -3.34 -17.84
N ASP A 134 1.00 -3.77 -18.60
CA ASP A 134 1.50 -3.00 -19.75
C ASP A 134 0.44 -2.79 -20.84
N ALA A 135 -0.44 -3.75 -21.06
CA ALA A 135 -1.55 -3.60 -22.00
C ALA A 135 -2.56 -2.52 -21.56
N ALA A 136 -2.86 -2.39 -20.26
CA ALA A 136 -3.70 -1.31 -19.75
C ALA A 136 -3.02 0.05 -19.89
N VAL A 137 -1.70 0.12 -19.64
CA VAL A 137 -0.92 1.36 -19.86
C VAL A 137 -1.00 1.81 -21.32
N ARG A 138 -0.86 0.86 -22.25
CA ARG A 138 -1.00 1.14 -23.70
C ARG A 138 -2.41 1.60 -24.06
N LYS A 139 -3.45 0.95 -23.53
CA LYS A 139 -4.86 1.28 -23.82
C LYS A 139 -5.29 2.64 -23.26
N LEU A 140 -4.90 2.99 -22.02
CA LEU A 140 -5.22 4.30 -21.45
C LEU A 140 -4.35 5.44 -22.02
N GLY A 141 -3.16 5.09 -22.52
CA GLY A 141 -2.13 6.05 -22.86
C GLY A 141 -1.38 6.56 -21.62
N ALA A 142 -0.07 6.79 -21.77
CA ALA A 142 0.82 7.12 -20.66
C ALA A 142 0.41 8.38 -19.89
N ARG A 143 -0.20 9.37 -20.55
CA ARG A 143 -0.63 10.63 -19.91
C ARG A 143 -1.81 10.40 -18.95
N ASN A 144 -2.85 9.72 -19.41
CA ASN A 144 -4.05 9.46 -18.59
C ASN A 144 -3.73 8.45 -17.48
N TRP A 145 -2.92 7.42 -17.79
CA TRP A 145 -2.44 6.48 -16.79
C TRP A 145 -1.68 7.19 -15.65
N LYS A 146 -0.77 8.12 -15.98
CA LYS A 146 -0.03 8.91 -14.97
C LYS A 146 -0.96 9.80 -14.15
N ARG A 147 -1.97 10.43 -14.77
CA ARG A 147 -2.97 11.25 -14.06
C ARG A 147 -3.78 10.41 -13.08
N LEU A 148 -4.34 9.30 -13.55
CA LEU A 148 -5.10 8.35 -12.73
C LEU A 148 -4.27 7.86 -11.54
N HIS A 149 -3.05 7.39 -11.80
CA HIS A 149 -2.18 6.88 -10.74
C HIS A 149 -1.75 7.98 -9.76
N LYS A 150 -1.46 9.19 -10.24
CA LYS A 150 -1.12 10.30 -9.34
C LYS A 150 -2.30 10.66 -8.45
N PHE A 151 -3.49 10.84 -9.02
CA PHE A 151 -4.68 11.17 -8.25
C PHE A 151 -5.03 10.06 -7.25
N GLY A 152 -5.13 8.82 -7.72
CA GLY A 152 -5.52 7.68 -6.91
C GLY A 152 -4.59 7.45 -5.71
N VAL A 153 -3.26 7.48 -5.90
CA VAL A 153 -2.34 7.27 -4.76
C VAL A 153 -2.39 8.41 -3.75
N TRP A 154 -2.64 9.66 -4.17
CA TRP A 154 -2.79 10.78 -3.23
C TRP A 154 -4.11 10.73 -2.47
N TYR A 155 -5.20 10.31 -3.12
CA TYR A 155 -6.47 10.06 -2.44
C TYR A 155 -6.33 8.94 -1.40
N ILE A 156 -5.71 7.82 -1.76
CA ILE A 156 -5.46 6.69 -0.83
C ILE A 156 -4.58 7.14 0.33
N TRP A 157 -3.52 7.91 0.06
CA TRP A 157 -2.69 8.50 1.12
C TRP A 157 -3.52 9.36 2.08
N LEU A 158 -4.43 10.20 1.56
CA LEU A 158 -5.29 11.06 2.36
C LEU A 158 -6.24 10.25 3.25
N ILE A 159 -6.85 9.18 2.70
CA ILE A 159 -7.71 8.27 3.47
C ILE A 159 -6.93 7.57 4.60
N PHE A 160 -5.71 7.10 4.32
CA PHE A 160 -4.84 6.55 5.36
C PHE A 160 -4.50 7.60 6.42
N LEU A 161 -4.17 8.83 6.01
CA LEU A 161 -3.84 9.90 6.95
C LEU A 161 -5.01 10.24 7.87
N PHE A 162 -6.23 10.36 7.34
CA PHE A 162 -7.40 10.60 8.20
C PHE A 162 -7.74 9.39 9.07
N SER A 163 -7.55 8.18 8.55
CA SER A 163 -7.80 6.95 9.30
C SER A 163 -6.85 6.80 10.49
N TYR A 164 -5.55 7.03 10.30
CA TYR A 164 -4.58 6.91 11.40
C TYR A 164 -4.49 8.20 12.22
N GLY A 165 -4.36 9.36 11.58
CA GLY A 165 -4.21 10.65 12.22
C GLY A 165 -5.41 11.08 13.04
N GLY A 166 -6.64 10.79 12.57
CA GLY A 166 -7.86 11.09 13.33
C GLY A 166 -7.97 10.31 14.64
N ARG A 167 -7.18 9.24 14.82
CA ARG A 167 -7.14 8.42 16.05
C ARG A 167 -5.91 8.71 16.92
N ALA A 168 -4.89 9.35 16.37
CA ALA A 168 -3.61 9.57 17.05
C ALA A 168 -3.72 10.44 18.31
N ALA A 169 -4.74 11.30 18.42
CA ALA A 169 -5.01 12.08 19.63
C ALA A 169 -5.62 11.24 20.76
N ALA A 170 -6.35 10.17 20.42
CA ALA A 170 -7.05 9.32 21.39
C ALA A 170 -6.24 8.07 21.76
N ASP A 171 -5.44 7.54 20.84
CA ASP A 171 -4.60 6.37 21.06
C ASP A 171 -3.20 6.61 20.46
N PRO A 172 -2.15 6.74 21.30
CA PRO A 172 -0.77 6.94 20.85
C PRO A 172 -0.23 5.85 19.92
N LEU A 173 -0.81 4.64 19.90
CA LEU A 173 -0.43 3.59 18.96
C LEU A 173 -0.67 3.97 17.49
N TYR A 174 -1.49 4.99 17.23
CA TYR A 174 -1.72 5.55 15.90
C TYR A 174 -0.72 6.66 15.51
N LEU A 175 0.17 7.10 16.42
CA LEU A 175 1.20 8.09 16.10
C LEU A 175 2.25 7.54 15.12
N PRO A 176 2.88 6.35 15.32
CA PRO A 176 3.86 5.83 14.38
C PRO A 176 3.37 5.73 12.92
N PRO A 177 2.19 5.14 12.61
CA PRO A 177 1.69 5.09 11.23
C PRO A 177 1.36 6.48 10.67
N THR A 178 0.89 7.41 11.51
CA THR A 178 0.62 8.80 11.10
C THR A 178 1.91 9.52 10.72
N LEU A 179 2.95 9.44 11.57
CA LEU A 179 4.26 10.03 11.30
C LEU A 179 4.90 9.42 10.05
N LEU A 180 4.76 8.11 9.86
CA LEU A 180 5.24 7.43 8.65
C LEU A 180 4.59 7.98 7.38
N LEU A 181 3.26 8.22 7.39
CA LEU A 181 2.55 8.81 6.26
C LEU A 181 2.99 10.25 5.97
N VAL A 182 3.16 11.07 7.01
CA VAL A 182 3.64 12.45 6.89
C VAL A 182 5.06 12.47 6.34
N ALA A 183 5.96 11.64 6.86
CA ALA A 183 7.32 11.51 6.37
C ALA A 183 7.36 11.06 4.90
N ALA A 184 6.56 10.03 4.54
CA ALA A 184 6.48 9.52 3.17
C ALA A 184 5.96 10.57 2.17
N ALA A 185 5.05 11.46 2.58
CA ALA A 185 4.63 12.59 1.77
C ALA A 185 5.71 13.68 1.69
N ALA A 186 6.31 14.06 2.83
CA ALA A 186 7.31 15.11 2.90
C ALA A 186 8.50 14.84 1.96
N ILE A 187 9.04 13.62 1.94
CA ILE A 187 10.19 13.26 1.09
C ILE A 187 9.92 13.42 -0.42
N ARG A 188 8.66 13.45 -0.85
CA ARG A 188 8.31 13.66 -2.26
C ARG A 188 8.62 15.08 -2.72
N PHE A 189 8.57 16.04 -1.80
CA PHE A 189 8.82 17.46 -2.05
C PHE A 189 10.26 17.89 -1.78
N VAL A 190 11.07 17.04 -1.15
CA VAL A 190 12.49 17.32 -0.92
C VAL A 190 13.27 17.26 -2.25
N PRO A 191 14.02 18.32 -2.62
CA PRO A 191 14.84 18.34 -3.83
C PRO A 191 16.01 17.35 -3.72
N ALA A 192 16.48 16.84 -4.86
CA ALA A 192 17.63 15.93 -4.89
C ALA A 192 18.92 16.67 -4.50
N ARG A 193 19.82 16.00 -3.74
CA ARG A 193 21.18 16.51 -3.53
C ARG A 193 21.90 16.58 -4.87
N LYS A 194 22.43 17.75 -5.24
CA LYS A 194 23.38 17.87 -6.36
C LYS A 194 24.60 17.02 -6.03
N LYS A 195 25.02 16.13 -6.94
CA LYS A 195 26.34 15.51 -6.82
C LYS A 195 27.36 16.62 -7.03
N THR A 196 28.13 16.94 -6.01
CA THR A 196 29.36 17.74 -6.16
C THR A 196 30.30 16.91 -7.03
N ILE A 197 30.46 17.32 -8.27
CA ILE A 197 31.51 16.80 -9.15
C ILE A 197 32.79 17.41 -8.60
N SER A 198 33.66 16.59 -8.00
CA SER A 198 35.02 17.03 -7.71
C SER A 198 35.72 17.27 -9.05
N PRO A 199 36.29 18.47 -9.30
CA PRO A 199 37.15 18.66 -10.45
C PRO A 199 38.38 17.77 -10.28
N THR A 200 38.62 16.89 -11.25
CA THR A 200 39.91 16.22 -11.47
C THR A 200 40.77 17.10 -12.36
#